data_AF-A0A838VQ77-F1
#
_entry.id   AF-A0A838VQ77-F1
#
_cell.length_a   1.000
_cell.length_b   1.000
_cell.length_c   1.000
_cell.angle_alpha   90.00
_cell.angle_beta   90.00
_cell.angle_gamma   90.00
#
_symmetry.space_group_name_H-M   'P 1'
#
loop_
_entity.id
_entity.type
_entity.pdbx_description
1 polymer ?
#
loop_
_entity_poly.entity_id
_entity_poly.type
_entity_poly.pdbx_seq_one_letter_code
_entity_poly.pdbx_strand_id
1 'polypeptide(L)'
;MSFKLENIVPWGRLMAEYVNMFDLTPEELKLNILDYAGGPASFNAEMTRQGNKVISCDPIYQFTAAEIGQRIQDTYQIIIEGCQVNRDSPKG
;
A
#
# COMPACT_ATOMS: atom_id res chain seq x y z
N MET A 1 -22.94 -4.67 -5.74
CA MET A 1 -22.31 -3.49 -6.39
C MET A 1 -20.93 -3.91 -6.87
N SER A 2 -20.62 -3.78 -8.16
CA SER A 2 -19.24 -4.03 -8.64
C SER A 2 -18.41 -2.76 -8.46
N PHE A 3 -17.37 -2.82 -7.64
CA PHE A 3 -16.33 -1.79 -7.67
C PHE A 3 -15.52 -1.96 -8.94
N LYS A 4 -15.45 -0.92 -9.77
CA LYS A 4 -14.51 -0.91 -10.89
C LYS A 4 -13.16 -0.44 -10.39
N LEU A 5 -12.12 -1.15 -10.77
CA LEU A 5 -10.74 -0.85 -10.38
C LEU A 5 -10.28 0.54 -10.85
N GLU A 6 -10.88 1.08 -11.92
CA GLU A 6 -10.67 2.46 -12.39
C GLU A 6 -11.07 3.54 -11.37
N ASN A 7 -11.93 3.21 -10.40
CA ASN A 7 -12.37 4.12 -9.34
C ASN A 7 -11.63 3.92 -8.00
N ILE A 8 -10.68 2.98 -7.96
CA ILE A 8 -9.88 2.69 -6.76
C ILE A 8 -8.53 3.38 -6.96
N VAL A 9 -8.16 4.27 -6.03
CA VAL A 9 -6.87 4.95 -6.08
C VAL A 9 -5.78 3.97 -5.63
N PRO A 10 -4.81 3.61 -6.49
CA PRO A 10 -3.75 2.69 -6.12
C PRO A 10 -2.67 3.44 -5.34
N TRP A 11 -2.82 3.47 -4.01
CA TRP A 11 -1.85 4.08 -3.11
C TRP A 11 -1.32 3.05 -2.11
N GLY A 12 -0.01 2.81 -2.16
CA GLY A 12 0.68 1.88 -1.28
C GLY A 12 1.24 2.58 -0.05
N ARG A 13 1.64 1.79 0.95
CA ARG A 13 2.36 2.28 2.12
C ARG A 13 3.73 1.62 2.26
N LEU A 14 4.56 2.24 3.08
CA LEU A 14 5.88 1.74 3.43
C LEU A 14 5.80 0.64 4.50
N MET A 15 6.84 -0.21 4.59
CA MET A 15 6.93 -1.20 5.66
C MET A 15 6.86 -0.58 7.05
N ALA A 16 7.53 0.55 7.26
CA ALA A 16 7.49 1.27 8.53
C ALA A 16 6.06 1.71 8.91
N GLU A 17 5.23 2.08 7.92
CA GLU A 17 3.83 2.42 8.19
C GLU A 17 3.04 1.18 8.61
N TYR A 18 3.28 0.03 7.99
CA TYR A 18 2.61 -1.23 8.38
C TYR A 18 2.98 -1.63 9.82
N VAL A 19 4.27 -1.55 10.17
CA VAL A 19 4.74 -1.81 11.54
C VAL A 19 4.03 -0.90 12.54
N ASN A 20 3.95 0.40 12.25
CA ASN A 20 3.29 1.36 13.14
C ASN A 20 1.76 1.19 13.20
N MET A 21 1.11 0.81 12.09
CA MET A 21 -0.34 0.64 12.03
C MET A 21 -0.83 -0.58 12.81
N PHE A 22 -0.05 -1.66 12.79
CA PHE A 22 -0.43 -2.95 13.37
C PHE A 22 0.36 -3.30 14.63
N ASP A 23 1.27 -2.43 15.08
CA ASP A 23 2.16 -2.65 16.23
C ASP A 23 2.97 -3.96 16.11
N LEU A 24 3.48 -4.24 14.90
CA LEU A 24 4.15 -5.50 14.59
C LEU A 24 5.51 -5.60 15.30
N THR A 25 5.71 -6.70 16.00
CA THR A 25 6.98 -7.04 16.63
C THR A 25 7.98 -7.65 15.63
N PRO A 26 9.30 -7.57 15.89
CA PRO A 26 10.31 -8.24 15.08
C PRO A 26 10.10 -9.75 14.93
N GLU A 27 9.50 -10.39 15.93
CA GLU A 27 9.16 -11.82 15.94
C GLU A 27 7.99 -12.11 14.98
N GLU A 28 6.97 -11.26 14.96
CA GLU A 28 5.81 -11.41 14.06
C GLU A 28 6.19 -11.21 12.59
N LEU A 29 7.17 -10.33 12.31
CA LEU A 29 7.71 -10.15 10.96
C LEU A 29 8.35 -11.42 10.37
N LYS A 30 8.71 -12.40 11.21
CA LYS A 30 9.29 -13.69 10.77
C LYS A 30 8.24 -14.74 10.45
N LEU A 31 6.97 -14.47 10.72
CA LEU A 31 5.87 -15.38 10.37
C LEU A 31 5.67 -15.43 8.85
N ASN A 32 4.85 -16.37 8.40
CA ASN A 32 4.37 -16.38 7.02
C ASN A 32 3.22 -15.36 6.92
N ILE A 33 3.46 -14.25 6.21
CA ILE A 33 2.51 -13.14 6.14
C ILE A 33 1.79 -13.13 4.79
N LEU A 34 0.47 -12.92 4.82
CA LEU A 34 -0.33 -12.59 3.66
C LEU A 34 -0.66 -11.08 3.71
N ASP A 35 -0.15 -10.33 2.74
CA ASP A 35 -0.48 -8.94 2.50
C ASP A 35 -1.64 -8.87 1.50
N TYR A 36 -2.86 -8.66 2.00
CA TYR A 36 -4.08 -8.68 1.20
C TYR A 36 -4.61 -7.26 0.97
N ALA A 37 -4.87 -6.93 -0.29
CA ALA A 37 -5.30 -5.59 -0.72
C ALA A 37 -4.28 -4.48 -0.35
N GLY A 38 -2.98 -4.80 -0.38
CA GLY A 38 -1.90 -3.86 -0.05
C GLY A 38 -1.64 -2.80 -1.11
N GLY A 39 -2.21 -2.93 -2.32
CA GLY A 39 -1.94 -2.04 -3.45
C GLY A 39 -0.45 -2.03 -3.83
N PRO A 40 0.08 -0.91 -4.33
CA PRO A 40 1.50 -0.79 -4.68
C PRO A 40 2.39 -0.54 -3.44
N ALA A 41 2.15 -1.25 -2.33
CA ALA A 41 2.93 -1.12 -1.10
C ALA A 41 4.35 -1.68 -1.26
N SER A 42 5.31 -1.04 -0.60
CA SER A 42 6.70 -1.53 -0.59
C SER A 42 6.95 -2.61 0.45
N PHE A 43 5.97 -2.87 1.35
CA PHE A 43 6.08 -3.85 2.44
C PHE A 43 6.62 -5.20 1.97
N ASN A 44 6.05 -5.78 0.91
CA ASN A 44 6.51 -7.06 0.39
C ASN A 44 7.96 -7.03 -0.09
N ALA A 45 8.30 -6.02 -0.89
CA ALA A 45 9.63 -5.87 -1.44
C ALA A 45 10.68 -5.65 -0.33
N GLU A 46 10.35 -4.88 0.71
CA GLU A 46 11.20 -4.64 1.87
C GLU A 46 11.38 -5.91 2.73
N MET A 47 10.28 -6.61 3.03
CA MET A 47 10.29 -7.87 3.78
C MET A 47 11.06 -8.97 3.07
N THR A 48 10.88 -9.11 1.76
CA THR A 48 11.61 -10.08 0.93
C THR A 48 13.11 -9.78 0.91
N ARG A 49 13.51 -8.51 0.79
CA ARG A 49 14.93 -8.11 0.87
C ARG A 49 15.58 -8.44 2.23
N GLN A 50 14.79 -8.50 3.30
CA GLN A 50 15.23 -8.88 4.64
C GLN A 50 15.22 -10.40 4.87
N GLY A 51 14.79 -11.20 3.90
CA GLY A 51 14.70 -12.66 4.00
C GLY A 51 13.44 -13.19 4.68
N ASN A 52 12.45 -12.34 4.94
CA ASN A 52 11.17 -12.73 5.51
C ASN A 52 10.23 -13.35 4.44
N LYS A 53 9.19 -14.05 4.90
CA LYS A 53 8.25 -14.78 4.04
C LYS A 53 6.92 -14.04 3.95
N VAL A 54 6.68 -13.41 2.79
CA VAL A 54 5.46 -12.65 2.53
C VAL A 54 4.92 -12.94 1.14
N ILE A 55 3.60 -13.08 1.05
CA ILE A 55 2.87 -13.18 -0.21
C ILE A 55 1.92 -11.99 -0.27
N SER A 56 1.96 -11.22 -1.35
CA SER A 56 0.98 -10.15 -1.58
C SER A 56 -0.08 -10.60 -2.57
N CYS A 57 -1.33 -10.28 -2.29
CA CYS A 57 -2.48 -10.57 -3.13
C CYS A 57 -3.33 -9.32 -3.30
N ASP A 58 -3.46 -8.83 -4.52
CA ASP A 58 -4.23 -7.65 -4.87
C ASP A 58 -4.72 -7.73 -6.32
N PRO A 59 -5.99 -7.37 -6.62
CA PRO A 59 -6.48 -7.24 -7.99
C PRO A 59 -5.63 -6.33 -8.90
N ILE A 60 -4.88 -5.36 -8.36
CA ILE A 60 -4.01 -4.50 -9.18
C ILE A 60 -2.89 -5.26 -9.87
N TYR A 61 -2.51 -6.44 -9.37
CA TYR A 61 -1.44 -7.26 -9.96
C TYR A 61 -1.84 -7.93 -11.27
N GLN A 62 -3.08 -7.74 -11.73
CA GLN A 62 -3.47 -8.04 -13.11
C GLN A 62 -2.80 -7.10 -14.13
N PHE A 63 -2.35 -5.92 -13.69
CA PHE A 63 -1.64 -4.94 -14.52
C PHE A 63 -0.13 -5.15 -14.46
N THR A 64 0.56 -4.69 -15.50
CA THR A 64 2.01 -4.64 -15.54
C THR A 64 2.57 -3.59 -14.56
N ALA A 65 3.84 -3.74 -14.18
CA ALA A 65 4.51 -2.76 -13.31
C ALA A 65 4.47 -1.33 -13.88
N ALA A 66 4.59 -1.18 -15.21
CA ALA A 66 4.50 0.12 -15.87
C ALA A 66 3.09 0.74 -15.77
N GLU A 67 2.04 -0.06 -15.96
CA GLU A 67 0.65 0.39 -15.81
C GLU A 67 0.33 0.75 -14.35
N ILE A 68 0.80 -0.04 -13.38
CA ILE A 68 0.67 0.30 -11.95
C ILE A 68 1.39 1.62 -11.67
N GLY A 69 2.62 1.77 -12.16
CA GLY A 69 3.39 3.00 -12.05
C GLY A 69 2.67 4.22 -12.61
N GLN A 70 2.08 4.09 -13.81
CA GLN A 70 1.32 5.17 -14.44
C GLN A 70 0.09 5.54 -13.60
N ARG A 71 -0.67 4.56 -13.11
CA ARG A 71 -1.85 4.83 -12.25
C ARG A 71 -1.50 5.54 -10.95
N ILE A 72 -0.32 5.27 -10.38
CA ILE A 72 0.19 6.01 -9.21
C ILE A 72 0.45 7.47 -9.60
N GLN A 73 1.10 7.71 -10.74
CA GLN A 73 1.37 9.07 -11.20
C GLN A 73 0.07 9.85 -11.47
N ASP A 74 -0.90 9.22 -12.11
CA ASP A 74 -2.20 9.84 -12.43
C ASP A 74 -3.00 10.24 -11.19
N THR A 75 -2.80 9.52 -10.08
CA THR A 75 -3.52 9.76 -8.81
C THR A 75 -2.71 10.53 -7.77
N TYR A 76 -1.41 10.76 -8.03
CA TYR A 76 -0.46 11.35 -7.08
C TYR A 76 -0.93 12.70 -6.55
N GLN A 77 -1.28 13.63 -7.44
CA GLN A 77 -1.65 14.99 -7.02
C GLN A 77 -2.93 15.00 -6.18
N ILE A 78 -3.94 14.23 -6.59
CA ILE A 78 -5.21 14.10 -5.87
C ILE A 78 -4.97 13.65 -4.42
N ILE A 79 -4.07 12.67 -4.23
CA ILE A 79 -3.75 12.14 -2.90
C ILE A 79 -2.98 13.15 -2.05
N ILE A 80 -1.96 13.80 -2.61
CA ILE A 80 -1.15 14.77 -1.86
C ILE A 80 -2.00 15.99 -1.45
N GLU A 81 -2.81 16.51 -2.35
CA GLU A 81 -3.76 17.61 -2.05
C GLU A 81 -4.76 17.18 -0.97
N GLY A 82 -5.32 15.97 -1.08
CA GLY A 82 -6.21 15.42 -0.05
C GLY A 82 -5.55 15.26 1.32
N CYS A 83 -4.28 14.85 1.37
CA CYS A 83 -3.49 14.76 2.60
C CYS A 83 -3.23 16.14 3.23
N GLN A 84 -2.95 17.17 2.41
CA GLN A 84 -2.74 18.54 2.89
C GLN A 84 -4.02 19.12 3.51
N VAL A 85 -5.14 19.01 2.81
CA VAL A 85 -6.45 19.48 3.31
C VAL A 85 -6.81 18.81 4.64
N ASN A 86 -6.59 17.49 4.77
CA ASN A 86 -6.88 16.76 6.01
C ASN A 86 -5.92 17.11 7.16
N ARG A 87 -4.69 17.54 6.86
CA ARG A 87 -3.72 17.99 7.87
C ARG A 87 -4.09 19.35 8.46
N ASP A 88 -4.58 20.25 7.62
CA ASP A 88 -4.86 21.65 7.99
C ASP A 88 -6.30 21.85 8.49
N SER A 89 -7.15 20.83 8.35
CA SER A 89 -8.49 20.82 8.93
C SER A 89 -8.42 20.73 10.46
N PRO A 90 -9.20 21.52 11.22
CA PRO A 90 -9.29 21.35 12.66
C PRO A 90 -9.77 19.93 12.96
N LYS A 91 -8.94 19.15 13.66
CA LYS A 91 -9.40 17.90 14.25
C LYS A 91 -10.32 18.29 15.41
N GLY A 92 -11.61 18.01 15.23
CA GLY A 92 -12.63 18.21 16.27
C GLY A 92 -12.34 17.43 17.54
#